data_AF-A0A955SKB6-F1
#
_entry.id   AF-A0A955SKB6-F1
#
_cell.length_a   1.000
_cell.length_b   1.000
_cell.length_c   1.000
_cell.angle_alpha   90.00
_cell.angle_beta   90.00
_cell.angle_gamma   90.00
#
_symmetry.space_group_name_H-M   'P 1'
#
loop_
_entity.id
_entity.type
_entity.pdbx_description
1 polymer ?
#
loop_
_entity_poly.entity_id
_entity_poly.type
_entity_poly.pdbx_seq_one_letter_code
_entity_poly.pdbx_strand_id
1 'polypeptide(L)'
;NCARGGIINELDLCEALKSQKVAAAAFDVFEKEPVDPNHPLMALDNFTCTPHIGASTEEAQENVAIGIAEQFVDYFKRGIARGAVNVPSVAPEVLPQLQPYLVLAERMGRFQAQLLDGGIKSVTVEYFGEVAQLAIAPVTVAVLKGLLSPILEDVINYVNAPIVAKERGIEVKEVKSSDAGDFSSLIRIKVEAGSHTYNLAGTLFHRQEPRFVEINQFQVEVVSEGQMILIDNVDRPGVIGMVGQILGQHDVNIARMQCARGERGASALLIIGLDAPLAPTVLNLLKKEKDILSVRMVDLS
;
A
#
# COMPACT_ATOMS: atom_id res chain seq x y z
N ASN A 1 13.26 -29.16 -18.01
CA ASN A 1 12.84 -27.91 -17.37
C ASN A 1 13.38 -27.91 -15.94
N CYS A 2 14.40 -27.10 -15.68
CA CYS A 2 14.97 -26.93 -14.33
C CYS A 2 14.89 -25.46 -13.89
N ALA A 3 13.92 -24.70 -14.43
CA ALA A 3 13.79 -23.26 -14.19
C ALA A 3 12.60 -22.95 -13.29
N ARG A 4 11.37 -23.00 -13.83
CA ARG A 4 10.12 -22.83 -13.05
C ARG A 4 9.03 -23.78 -13.56
N GLY A 5 8.18 -24.24 -12.65
CA GLY A 5 6.94 -24.93 -12.98
C GLY A 5 6.07 -24.11 -13.94
N GLY A 6 5.34 -24.77 -14.83
CA GLY A 6 4.40 -24.13 -15.76
C GLY A 6 5.03 -23.41 -16.97
N ILE A 7 6.37 -23.33 -17.10
CA ILE A 7 7.02 -22.80 -18.33
C ILE A 7 6.68 -23.67 -19.55
N ILE A 8 6.61 -24.99 -19.34
CA ILE A 8 6.19 -25.95 -20.34
C ILE A 8 4.87 -26.52 -19.85
N ASN A 9 3.85 -26.49 -20.71
CA ASN A 9 2.58 -27.15 -20.42
C ASN A 9 2.81 -28.68 -20.32
N GLU A 10 2.56 -29.23 -19.14
CA GLU A 10 2.91 -30.61 -18.79
C GLU A 10 2.06 -31.65 -19.55
N LEU A 11 0.79 -31.32 -19.83
CA LEU A 11 -0.12 -32.20 -20.59
C LEU A 11 0.24 -32.20 -22.08
N ASP A 12 0.52 -31.03 -22.65
CA ASP A 12 0.95 -30.94 -24.05
C ASP A 12 2.28 -31.67 -24.27
N LEU A 13 3.21 -31.58 -23.31
CA LEU A 13 4.46 -32.32 -23.35
C LEU A 13 4.21 -33.83 -23.30
N CYS A 14 3.30 -34.29 -22.44
CA CYS A 14 2.94 -35.71 -22.33
C CYS A 14 2.47 -36.26 -23.68
N GLU A 15 1.58 -35.55 -24.38
CA GLU A 15 1.12 -35.94 -25.71
C GLU A 15 2.23 -35.86 -26.78
N ALA A 16 3.11 -34.86 -26.68
CA ALA A 16 4.25 -34.74 -27.60
C ALA A 16 5.28 -35.86 -27.42
N LEU A 17 5.48 -36.36 -26.20
CA LEU A 17 6.33 -37.51 -25.89
C LEU A 17 5.71 -38.82 -26.36
N LYS A 18 4.41 -39.03 -26.13
CA LYS A 18 3.67 -40.21 -26.64
C LYS A 18 3.68 -40.29 -28.16
N SER A 19 3.47 -39.16 -28.83
CA SER A 19 3.49 -39.07 -30.29
C SER A 19 4.89 -39.10 -30.90
N GLN A 20 5.95 -39.19 -30.07
CA GLN A 20 7.36 -39.16 -30.48
C GLN A 20 7.76 -37.88 -31.25
N LYS A 21 6.94 -36.82 -31.16
CA LYS A 21 7.30 -35.48 -31.63
C LYS A 21 8.44 -34.90 -30.79
N VAL A 22 8.45 -35.24 -29.49
CA VAL A 22 9.55 -35.01 -28.57
C VAL A 22 10.16 -36.37 -28.23
N ALA A 23 11.46 -36.50 -28.47
CA ALA A 23 12.16 -37.77 -28.25
C ALA A 23 12.27 -38.12 -26.76
N ALA A 24 12.61 -37.15 -25.91
CA ALA A 24 12.68 -37.29 -24.46
C ALA A 24 12.59 -35.94 -23.75
N ALA A 25 12.27 -35.93 -22.46
CA ALA A 25 12.29 -34.73 -21.63
C ALA A 25 12.73 -35.03 -20.19
N ALA A 26 13.33 -34.03 -19.53
CA ALA A 26 13.78 -34.10 -18.14
C ALA A 26 13.27 -32.89 -17.35
N PHE A 27 12.61 -33.08 -16.21
CA PHE A 27 12.10 -32.00 -15.35
C PHE A 27 12.73 -32.05 -13.96
N ASP A 28 13.07 -30.90 -13.40
CA ASP A 28 13.36 -30.76 -11.96
C ASP A 28 12.21 -30.05 -11.23
N VAL A 29 11.38 -29.30 -11.96
CA VAL A 29 10.31 -28.47 -11.40
C VAL A 29 8.98 -28.72 -12.10
N PHE A 30 7.89 -28.65 -11.35
CA PHE A 30 6.52 -28.87 -11.81
C PHE A 30 5.63 -27.68 -11.43
N GLU A 31 4.51 -27.48 -12.15
CA GLU A 31 3.55 -26.41 -11.86
C GLU A 31 2.96 -26.54 -10.45
N LYS A 32 2.70 -27.79 -10.02
CA LYS A 32 2.26 -28.12 -8.67
C LYS A 32 3.25 -29.07 -8.00
N GLU A 33 3.78 -28.65 -6.86
CA GLU A 33 4.66 -29.45 -6.01
C GLU A 33 4.09 -29.56 -4.58
N PRO A 34 4.20 -30.73 -3.90
CA PRO A 34 4.78 -32.00 -4.37
C PRO A 34 4.00 -32.62 -5.52
N VAL A 35 4.71 -33.32 -6.42
CA VAL A 35 4.12 -33.93 -7.62
C VAL A 35 3.25 -35.13 -7.22
N ASP A 36 2.06 -35.23 -7.83
CA ASP A 36 1.19 -36.39 -7.65
C ASP A 36 1.90 -37.66 -8.21
N PRO A 37 1.99 -38.76 -7.45
CA PRO A 37 2.55 -40.01 -7.95
C PRO A 37 1.87 -40.54 -9.23
N ASN A 38 0.61 -40.18 -9.46
CA ASN A 38 -0.16 -40.56 -10.66
C ASN A 38 -0.02 -39.56 -11.82
N HIS A 39 0.91 -38.60 -11.73
CA HIS A 39 1.07 -37.60 -12.77
C HIS A 39 1.42 -38.27 -14.13
N PRO A 40 0.74 -37.93 -15.25
CA PRO A 40 0.87 -38.66 -16.51
C PRO A 40 2.29 -38.79 -17.07
N LEU A 41 3.14 -37.79 -16.83
CA LEU A 41 4.54 -37.81 -17.26
C LEU A 41 5.35 -38.91 -16.55
N MET A 42 4.98 -39.31 -15.32
CA MET A 42 5.70 -40.33 -14.54
C MET A 42 5.56 -41.73 -15.13
N ALA A 43 4.56 -41.96 -15.99
CA ALA A 43 4.32 -43.24 -16.63
C ALA A 43 5.07 -43.41 -17.97
N LEU A 44 5.83 -42.40 -18.42
CA LEU A 44 6.51 -42.41 -19.71
C LEU A 44 7.99 -42.79 -19.56
N ASP A 45 8.43 -43.82 -20.30
CA ASP A 45 9.82 -44.28 -20.29
C ASP A 45 10.82 -43.26 -20.85
N ASN A 46 10.37 -42.34 -21.70
CA ASN A 46 11.17 -41.26 -22.28
C ASN A 46 11.07 -39.93 -21.51
N PHE A 47 10.58 -39.99 -20.27
CA PHE A 47 10.58 -38.87 -19.34
C PHE A 47 11.41 -39.22 -18.10
N THR A 48 12.19 -38.26 -17.62
CA THR A 48 12.90 -38.39 -16.34
C THR A 48 12.67 -37.13 -15.50
N CYS A 49 12.75 -37.26 -14.18
CA CYS A 49 12.63 -36.10 -13.33
C CYS A 49 13.39 -36.24 -12.02
N THR A 50 13.65 -35.08 -11.41
CA THR A 50 14.23 -34.94 -10.08
C THR A 50 13.34 -34.05 -9.22
N PRO A 51 13.32 -34.23 -7.88
CA PRO A 51 12.35 -33.56 -7.01
C PRO A 51 12.82 -32.17 -6.57
N HIS A 52 12.92 -31.23 -7.50
CA HIS A 52 13.32 -29.83 -7.26
C HIS A 52 14.64 -29.70 -6.50
N ILE A 53 15.67 -30.39 -7.00
CA ILE A 53 16.99 -30.46 -6.36
C ILE A 53 18.03 -29.56 -7.04
N GLY A 54 17.63 -28.68 -7.97
CA GLY A 54 18.56 -27.81 -8.71
C GLY A 54 19.47 -26.94 -7.83
N ALA A 55 19.02 -26.57 -6.63
CA ALA A 55 19.82 -25.83 -5.63
C ALA A 55 20.19 -26.68 -4.39
N SER A 56 19.92 -27.99 -4.42
CA SER A 56 20.21 -28.93 -3.31
C SER A 56 21.63 -29.48 -3.42
N THR A 57 22.63 -28.60 -3.45
CA THR A 57 24.06 -28.96 -3.36
C THR A 57 24.69 -28.28 -2.16
N GLU A 58 25.76 -28.88 -1.62
CA GLU A 58 26.47 -28.32 -0.46
C GLU A 58 27.00 -26.91 -0.77
N GLU A 59 27.58 -26.71 -1.96
CA GLU A 59 28.15 -25.42 -2.37
C GLU A 59 27.07 -24.35 -2.55
N ALA A 60 25.90 -24.70 -3.07
CA ALA A 60 24.79 -23.75 -3.23
C ALA A 60 24.26 -23.32 -1.85
N GLN A 61 24.08 -24.27 -0.93
CA GLN A 61 23.62 -23.99 0.43
C GLN A 61 24.65 -23.17 1.22
N GLU A 62 25.95 -23.45 1.08
CA GLU A 62 27.02 -22.65 1.69
C GLU A 62 26.99 -21.20 1.16
N ASN A 63 26.93 -21.02 -0.15
CA ASN A 63 26.85 -19.68 -0.76
C ASN A 63 25.60 -18.91 -0.32
N VAL A 64 24.45 -19.58 -0.22
CA VAL A 64 23.22 -18.96 0.32
C VAL A 64 23.42 -18.56 1.77
N ALA A 65 23.99 -19.43 2.61
CA ALA A 65 24.25 -19.13 4.02
C ALA A 65 25.19 -17.94 4.20
N ILE A 66 26.30 -17.90 3.45
CA ILE A 66 27.24 -16.77 3.44
C ILE A 66 26.52 -15.50 2.95
N GLY A 67 25.78 -15.57 1.85
CA GLY A 67 25.06 -14.43 1.29
C GLY A 67 24.04 -13.83 2.26
N ILE A 68 23.29 -14.68 2.99
CA ILE A 68 22.38 -14.21 4.05
C ILE A 68 23.17 -13.61 5.22
N ALA A 69 24.24 -14.26 5.69
CA ALA A 69 25.05 -13.72 6.78
C ALA A 69 25.65 -12.34 6.45
N GLU A 70 26.12 -12.13 5.22
CA GLU A 70 26.60 -10.84 4.73
C GLU A 70 25.49 -9.79 4.70
N GLN A 71 24.27 -10.14 4.24
CA GLN A 71 23.12 -9.24 4.28
C GLN A 71 22.78 -8.80 5.71
N PHE A 72 22.85 -9.71 6.69
CA PHE A 72 22.68 -9.36 8.11
C PHE A 72 23.78 -8.40 8.59
N VAL A 73 25.04 -8.66 8.26
CA VAL A 73 26.17 -7.78 8.63
C VAL A 73 26.00 -6.40 8.00
N ASP A 74 25.63 -6.32 6.74
CA ASP A 74 25.38 -5.06 6.04
C ASP A 74 24.24 -4.27 6.68
N TYR A 75 23.14 -4.93 7.03
CA TYR A 75 22.02 -4.27 7.70
C TYR A 75 22.43 -3.71 9.07
N PHE A 76 23.01 -4.55 9.94
CA PHE A 76 23.31 -4.12 11.31
C PHE A 76 24.50 -3.16 11.43
N LYS A 77 25.47 -3.19 10.49
CA LYS A 77 26.62 -2.28 10.52
C LYS A 77 26.45 -1.02 9.70
N ARG A 78 25.74 -1.11 8.57
CA ARG A 78 25.68 -0.05 7.55
C ARG A 78 24.24 0.38 7.24
N GLY A 79 23.22 -0.32 7.74
CA GLY A 79 21.82 -0.04 7.44
C GLY A 79 21.39 -0.50 6.03
N ILE A 80 22.18 -1.33 5.32
CA ILE A 80 21.86 -1.75 3.95
C ILE A 80 21.02 -3.02 3.96
N ALA A 81 19.75 -2.92 3.55
CA ALA A 81 18.86 -4.08 3.39
C ALA A 81 18.94 -4.64 1.96
N ARG A 82 20.06 -5.28 1.59
CA ARG A 82 20.24 -5.86 0.25
C ARG A 82 19.32 -7.07 0.05
N GLY A 83 18.70 -7.19 -1.12
CA GLY A 83 17.79 -8.31 -1.41
C GLY A 83 16.51 -8.32 -0.57
N ALA A 84 16.26 -7.28 0.23
CA ALA A 84 15.06 -7.17 1.03
C ALA A 84 13.84 -7.02 0.11
N VAL A 85 12.90 -7.94 0.26
CA VAL A 85 11.66 -7.96 -0.52
C VAL A 85 10.64 -6.92 -0.03
N ASN A 86 10.88 -6.32 1.14
CA ASN A 86 9.94 -5.45 1.83
C ASN A 86 10.55 -4.11 2.30
N VAL A 87 11.72 -3.73 1.80
CA VAL A 87 12.36 -2.44 2.09
C VAL A 87 12.54 -1.66 0.78
N PRO A 88 12.39 -0.32 0.79
CA PRO A 88 12.69 0.48 -0.39
C PRO A 88 14.14 0.31 -0.86
N SER A 89 14.35 0.25 -2.19
CA SER A 89 15.69 0.20 -2.80
C SER A 89 16.36 1.58 -2.74
N VAL A 90 16.87 1.95 -1.57
CA VAL A 90 17.47 3.27 -1.29
C VAL A 90 18.85 3.08 -0.65
N ALA A 91 19.79 3.95 -1.02
CA ALA A 91 21.10 3.97 -0.38
C ALA A 91 20.96 4.26 1.13
N PRO A 92 21.67 3.54 2.02
CA PRO A 92 21.52 3.65 3.46
C PRO A 92 21.73 5.07 4.00
N GLU A 93 22.59 5.85 3.34
CA GLU A 93 22.91 7.22 3.74
C GLU A 93 21.74 8.19 3.53
N VAL A 94 20.88 7.89 2.55
CA VAL A 94 19.70 8.70 2.20
C VAL A 94 18.47 8.25 3.00
N LEU A 95 18.43 6.99 3.42
CA LEU A 95 17.26 6.40 4.07
C LEU A 95 16.80 7.18 5.32
N PRO A 96 17.66 7.63 6.26
CA PRO A 96 17.22 8.43 7.42
C PRO A 96 16.50 9.72 7.05
N GLN A 97 16.91 10.38 5.95
CA GLN A 97 16.27 11.61 5.47
C GLN A 97 14.93 11.31 4.77
N LEU A 98 14.84 10.17 4.09
CA LEU A 98 13.65 9.77 3.35
C LEU A 98 12.59 9.10 4.24
N GLN A 99 13.02 8.46 5.33
CA GLN A 99 12.16 7.64 6.20
C GLN A 99 10.88 8.36 6.66
N PRO A 100 10.92 9.63 7.11
CA PRO A 100 9.70 10.34 7.47
C PRO A 100 8.72 10.52 6.29
N TYR A 101 9.24 10.77 5.08
CA TYR A 101 8.42 10.88 3.87
C TYR A 101 7.83 9.54 3.44
N LEU A 102 8.56 8.43 3.60
CA LEU A 102 8.05 7.09 3.33
C LEU A 102 6.85 6.76 4.24
N VAL A 103 6.99 7.05 5.54
CA VAL A 103 5.92 6.87 6.52
C VAL A 103 4.70 7.74 6.18
N LEU A 104 4.92 9.02 5.87
CA LEU A 104 3.85 9.93 5.45
C LEU A 104 3.15 9.41 4.18
N ALA A 105 3.90 9.08 3.13
CA ALA A 105 3.37 8.62 1.85
C ALA A 105 2.57 7.31 1.97
N GLU A 106 3.05 6.34 2.73
CA GLU A 106 2.32 5.10 2.98
C GLU A 106 1.01 5.34 3.74
N ARG A 107 1.04 6.19 4.77
CA ARG A 107 -0.17 6.59 5.51
C ARG A 107 -1.15 7.35 4.63
N MET A 108 -0.66 8.22 3.73
CA MET A 108 -1.49 8.94 2.76
C MET A 108 -2.20 7.97 1.80
N GLY A 109 -1.47 6.99 1.25
CA GLY A 109 -2.06 5.94 0.40
C GLY A 109 -3.11 5.12 1.14
N ARG A 110 -2.79 4.66 2.36
CA ARG A 110 -3.70 3.87 3.20
C ARG A 110 -4.95 4.64 3.60
N PHE A 111 -4.81 5.93 3.87
CA PHE A 111 -5.93 6.82 4.15
C PHE A 111 -6.88 6.90 2.95
N GLN A 112 -6.35 7.23 1.77
CA GLN A 112 -7.19 7.37 0.58
C GLN A 112 -7.87 6.07 0.18
N ALA A 113 -7.18 4.92 0.27
CA ALA A 113 -7.73 3.60 -0.05
C ALA A 113 -9.09 3.32 0.63
N GLN A 114 -9.26 3.82 1.85
CA GLN A 114 -10.47 3.62 2.66
C GLN A 114 -11.62 4.57 2.30
N LEU A 115 -11.34 5.59 1.49
CA LEU A 115 -12.30 6.60 1.03
C LEU A 115 -12.73 6.40 -0.43
N LEU A 116 -11.99 5.60 -1.20
CA LEU A 116 -12.25 5.42 -2.63
C LEU A 116 -13.58 4.70 -2.87
N ASP A 117 -14.32 5.20 -3.86
CA ASP A 117 -15.49 4.51 -4.40
C ASP A 117 -15.21 4.08 -5.85
N GLY A 118 -15.04 2.76 -6.06
CA GLY A 118 -14.75 2.16 -7.35
C GLY A 118 -13.26 1.86 -7.61
N GLY A 119 -12.96 1.30 -8.79
CA GLY A 119 -11.60 0.93 -9.17
C GLY A 119 -10.71 2.14 -9.46
N ILE A 120 -9.45 2.05 -9.03
CA ILE A 120 -8.41 3.06 -9.27
C ILE A 120 -8.04 3.06 -10.77
N LYS A 121 -8.07 4.24 -11.38
CA LYS A 121 -7.65 4.47 -12.78
C LYS A 121 -6.27 5.09 -12.86
N SER A 122 -6.03 6.12 -12.04
CA SER A 122 -4.75 6.82 -12.03
C SER A 122 -4.39 7.30 -10.63
N VAL A 123 -3.08 7.41 -10.39
CA VAL A 123 -2.46 7.96 -9.17
C VAL A 123 -1.43 8.99 -9.61
N THR A 124 -1.64 10.24 -9.25
CA THR A 124 -0.65 11.31 -9.44
C THR A 124 -0.07 11.67 -8.08
N VAL A 125 1.25 11.58 -7.96
CA VAL A 125 1.99 12.02 -6.77
C VAL A 125 2.79 13.28 -7.11
N GLU A 126 2.47 14.36 -6.43
CA GLU A 126 3.07 15.67 -6.62
C GLU A 126 3.98 15.98 -5.43
N TYR A 127 5.20 16.40 -5.73
CA TYR A 127 6.26 16.68 -4.76
C TYR A 127 6.65 18.15 -4.85
N PHE A 128 6.56 18.86 -3.73
CA PHE A 128 6.86 20.28 -3.66
C PHE A 128 7.93 20.58 -2.60
N GLY A 129 8.84 21.51 -2.89
CA GLY A 129 9.83 22.00 -1.92
C GLY A 129 10.98 21.03 -1.66
N GLU A 130 11.38 20.86 -0.39
CA GLU A 130 12.55 20.04 0.00
C GLU A 130 12.45 18.59 -0.52
N VAL A 131 11.28 17.93 -0.42
CA VAL A 131 11.10 16.53 -0.90
C VAL A 131 11.29 16.37 -2.41
N ALA A 132 11.00 17.40 -3.22
CA ALA A 132 11.14 17.34 -4.67
C ALA A 132 12.61 17.15 -5.10
N GLN A 133 13.55 17.58 -4.26
CA GLN A 133 15.00 17.48 -4.47
C GLN A 133 15.57 16.10 -4.06
N LEU A 134 14.78 15.26 -3.38
CA LEU A 134 15.19 13.92 -2.95
C LEU A 134 14.94 12.87 -4.05
N ALA A 135 15.41 11.65 -3.78
CA ALA A 135 15.02 10.47 -4.55
C ALA A 135 13.55 10.13 -4.26
N ILE A 136 12.64 10.60 -5.12
CA ILE A 136 11.18 10.49 -4.92
C ILE A 136 10.58 9.11 -5.26
N ALA A 137 11.25 8.31 -6.10
CA ALA A 137 10.69 7.03 -6.56
C ALA A 137 10.27 6.09 -5.40
N PRO A 138 11.09 5.92 -4.34
CA PRO A 138 10.70 5.18 -3.13
C PRO A 138 9.45 5.74 -2.42
N VAL A 139 9.24 7.06 -2.47
CA VAL A 139 8.08 7.72 -1.87
C VAL A 139 6.83 7.41 -2.67
N THR A 140 6.90 7.41 -4.01
CA THR A 140 5.80 6.98 -4.89
C THR A 140 5.45 5.53 -4.63
N VAL A 141 6.45 4.66 -4.49
CA VAL A 141 6.25 3.25 -4.15
C VAL A 141 5.55 3.11 -2.79
N ALA A 142 5.92 3.93 -1.80
CA ALA A 142 5.26 3.95 -0.50
C ALA A 142 3.77 4.33 -0.60
N VAL A 143 3.43 5.34 -1.42
CA VAL A 143 2.03 5.70 -1.72
C VAL A 143 1.29 4.49 -2.32
N LEU A 144 1.86 3.86 -3.35
CA LEU A 144 1.23 2.71 -4.00
C LEU A 144 1.04 1.53 -3.05
N LYS A 145 2.06 1.21 -2.23
CA LYS A 145 1.97 0.18 -1.20
C LYS A 145 0.82 0.48 -0.25
N GLY A 146 0.76 1.70 0.29
CA GLY A 146 -0.31 2.13 1.20
C GLY A 146 -1.69 2.08 0.55
N LEU A 147 -1.79 2.46 -0.73
CA LEU A 147 -3.05 2.51 -1.47
C LEU A 147 -3.58 1.11 -1.81
N LEU A 148 -2.70 0.19 -2.18
CA LEU A 148 -3.08 -1.15 -2.66
C LEU A 148 -3.23 -2.17 -1.54
N SER A 149 -2.48 -2.05 -0.44
CA SER A 149 -2.52 -3.04 0.66
C SER A 149 -3.92 -3.27 1.25
N PRO A 150 -4.76 -2.24 1.48
CA PRO A 150 -6.10 -2.44 2.07
C PRO A 150 -7.12 -3.03 1.10
N ILE A 151 -6.84 -3.01 -0.20
CA ILE A 151 -7.81 -3.37 -1.25
C ILE A 151 -7.51 -4.78 -1.82
N LEU A 152 -6.29 -5.28 -1.63
CA LEU A 152 -5.81 -6.54 -2.19
C LEU A 152 -5.61 -7.59 -1.10
N GLU A 153 -5.93 -8.85 -1.42
CA GLU A 153 -5.67 -9.99 -0.54
C GLU A 153 -4.18 -10.38 -0.50
N ASP A 154 -3.47 -10.13 -1.61
CA ASP A 154 -2.04 -10.41 -1.72
C ASP A 154 -1.20 -9.44 -0.87
N VAL A 155 -0.07 -9.94 -0.35
CA VAL A 155 0.87 -9.11 0.41
C VAL A 155 1.56 -8.11 -0.52
N ILE A 156 1.24 -6.83 -0.37
CA ILE A 156 1.87 -5.72 -1.10
C ILE A 156 3.08 -5.19 -0.33
N ASN A 157 4.18 -4.99 -1.04
CA ASN A 157 5.46 -4.52 -0.53
C ASN A 157 6.11 -3.50 -1.48
N TYR A 158 7.27 -2.96 -1.10
CA TYR A 158 7.96 -1.93 -1.89
C TYR A 158 8.54 -2.44 -3.22
N VAL A 159 8.60 -3.75 -3.45
CA VAL A 159 9.10 -4.32 -4.70
C VAL A 159 7.95 -4.59 -5.68
N ASN A 160 6.86 -5.19 -5.21
CA ASN A 160 5.75 -5.58 -6.08
C ASN A 160 4.69 -4.49 -6.29
N ALA A 161 4.57 -3.47 -5.43
CA ALA A 161 3.51 -2.46 -5.56
C ALA A 161 3.45 -1.79 -6.95
N PRO A 162 4.59 -1.38 -7.58
CA PRO A 162 4.54 -0.80 -8.93
C PRO A 162 4.16 -1.80 -10.02
N ILE A 163 4.55 -3.07 -9.85
CA ILE A 163 4.24 -4.15 -10.79
C ILE A 163 2.74 -4.43 -10.75
N VAL A 164 2.19 -4.61 -9.55
CA VAL A 164 0.76 -4.85 -9.32
C VAL A 164 -0.09 -3.67 -9.82
N ALA A 165 0.36 -2.43 -9.58
CA ALA A 165 -0.32 -1.25 -10.13
C ALA A 165 -0.40 -1.29 -11.65
N LYS A 166 0.72 -1.60 -12.32
CA LYS A 166 0.81 -1.70 -13.78
C LYS A 166 -0.05 -2.83 -14.35
N GLU A 167 -0.02 -4.02 -13.74
CA GLU A 167 -0.82 -5.18 -14.15
C GLU A 167 -2.33 -4.91 -14.05
N ARG A 168 -2.72 -4.06 -13.10
CA ARG A 168 -4.11 -3.60 -12.93
C ARG A 168 -4.47 -2.41 -13.81
N GLY A 169 -3.56 -1.95 -14.67
CA GLY A 169 -3.78 -0.83 -15.57
C GLY A 169 -3.87 0.53 -14.87
N ILE A 170 -3.33 0.65 -13.65
CA ILE A 170 -3.29 1.92 -12.91
C ILE A 170 -2.18 2.80 -13.49
N GLU A 171 -2.54 3.96 -14.01
CA GLU A 171 -1.58 4.94 -14.51
C GLU A 171 -0.93 5.69 -13.33
N VAL A 172 0.39 5.67 -13.22
CA VAL A 172 1.12 6.36 -12.14
C VAL A 172 1.90 7.55 -12.71
N LYS A 173 1.68 8.74 -12.16
CA LYS A 173 2.35 9.99 -12.56
C LYS A 173 3.09 10.61 -11.38
N GLU A 174 4.28 11.13 -11.65
CA GLU A 174 5.06 11.90 -10.69
C GLU A 174 5.20 13.33 -11.20
N VAL A 175 4.92 14.31 -10.34
CA VAL A 175 5.07 15.74 -10.64
C VAL A 175 6.00 16.35 -9.60
N LYS A 176 6.93 17.21 -10.04
CA LYS A 176 7.85 17.91 -9.15
C LYS A 176 7.73 19.41 -9.34
N SER A 177 7.80 20.14 -8.24
CA SER A 177 7.90 21.60 -8.21
C SER A 177 8.80 22.04 -7.06
N SER A 178 9.51 23.15 -7.24
CA SER A 178 10.28 23.78 -6.16
C SER A 178 9.43 24.64 -5.25
N ASP A 179 8.25 25.09 -5.72
CA ASP A 179 7.35 25.96 -4.98
C ASP A 179 6.39 25.12 -4.13
N ALA A 180 6.54 25.19 -2.80
CA ALA A 180 5.70 24.50 -1.84
C ALA A 180 4.68 25.43 -1.14
N GLY A 181 4.52 26.66 -1.63
CA GLY A 181 3.66 27.67 -1.00
C GLY A 181 4.12 27.97 0.42
N ASP A 182 3.23 27.76 1.39
CA ASP A 182 3.48 28.06 2.81
C ASP A 182 4.29 26.98 3.54
N PHE A 183 4.57 25.83 2.91
CA PHE A 183 5.29 24.71 3.52
C PHE A 183 6.74 24.63 3.03
N SER A 184 7.64 24.08 3.86
CA SER A 184 9.01 23.74 3.40
C SER A 184 9.02 22.53 2.47
N SER A 185 8.10 21.60 2.68
CA SER A 185 7.93 20.39 1.89
C SER A 185 6.48 19.95 1.89
N LEU A 186 5.95 19.55 0.73
CA LEU A 186 4.58 19.06 0.60
C LEU A 186 4.55 17.87 -0.36
N ILE A 187 3.80 16.84 0.01
CA ILE A 187 3.41 15.75 -0.90
C ILE A 187 1.90 15.87 -1.12
N ARG A 188 1.45 15.89 -2.36
CA ARG A 188 0.03 15.78 -2.70
C ARG A 188 -0.18 14.50 -3.51
N ILE A 189 -1.21 13.73 -3.15
CA ILE A 189 -1.66 12.58 -3.92
C ILE A 189 -3.06 12.86 -4.47
N LYS A 190 -3.21 12.63 -5.76
CA LYS A 190 -4.47 12.70 -6.48
C LYS A 190 -4.78 11.32 -7.04
N VAL A 191 -5.87 10.73 -6.57
CA VAL A 191 -6.31 9.39 -7.00
C VAL A 191 -7.64 9.53 -7.75
N GLU A 192 -7.66 9.08 -8.99
CA GLU A 192 -8.89 8.99 -9.79
C GLU A 192 -9.43 7.58 -9.65
N ALA A 193 -10.60 7.44 -9.02
CA ALA A 193 -11.25 6.15 -8.81
C ALA A 193 -12.74 6.25 -9.16
N GLY A 194 -13.24 5.29 -9.95
CA GLY A 194 -14.62 5.34 -10.46
C GLY A 194 -14.91 6.63 -11.25
N SER A 195 -15.83 7.45 -10.75
CA SER A 195 -16.21 8.77 -11.28
C SER A 195 -15.69 9.94 -10.44
N HIS A 196 -14.90 9.67 -9.40
CA HIS A 196 -14.47 10.67 -8.42
C HIS A 196 -12.95 10.87 -8.46
N THR A 197 -12.53 12.03 -7.98
CA THR A 197 -11.12 12.38 -7.79
C THR A 197 -10.93 12.71 -6.32
N TYR A 198 -9.98 12.05 -5.68
CA TYR A 198 -9.66 12.22 -4.28
C TYR A 198 -8.30 12.91 -4.15
N ASN A 199 -8.26 14.02 -3.42
CA ASN A 199 -7.02 14.77 -3.17
C ASN A 199 -6.65 14.65 -1.70
N LEU A 200 -5.36 14.47 -1.43
CA LEU A 200 -4.81 14.49 -0.07
C LEU A 200 -3.43 15.14 -0.14
N ALA A 201 -3.19 16.15 0.67
CA ALA A 201 -1.85 16.71 0.84
C ALA A 201 -1.35 16.51 2.27
N GLY A 202 -0.05 16.26 2.39
CA GLY A 202 0.62 16.04 3.66
C GLY A 202 2.00 16.67 3.70
N THR A 203 2.44 16.97 4.90
CA THR A 203 3.74 17.57 5.20
C THR A 203 4.34 16.94 6.46
N LEU A 204 5.60 17.28 6.75
CA LEU A 204 6.30 16.86 7.95
C LEU A 204 6.47 18.07 8.88
N PHE A 205 5.74 18.07 9.99
CA PHE A 205 5.96 19.03 11.07
C PHE A 205 7.28 18.71 11.76
N HIS A 206 8.06 19.74 12.09
CA HIS A 206 9.41 19.59 12.68
C HIS A 206 10.31 18.61 11.90
N ARG A 207 10.09 18.48 10.58
CA ARG A 207 10.80 17.57 9.66
C ARG A 207 10.63 16.06 9.93
N GLN A 208 9.85 15.66 10.92
CA GLN A 208 9.68 14.24 11.25
C GLN A 208 8.24 13.80 11.48
N GLU A 209 7.36 14.70 11.92
CA GLU A 209 6.01 14.34 12.32
C GLU A 209 5.02 14.45 11.15
N PRO A 210 4.48 13.32 10.65
CA PRO A 210 3.55 13.35 9.54
C PRO A 210 2.24 14.07 9.90
N ARG A 211 1.79 14.97 9.02
CA ARG A 211 0.52 15.67 9.13
C ARG A 211 -0.18 15.69 7.77
N PHE A 212 -1.49 15.46 7.77
CA PHE A 212 -2.32 15.82 6.62
C PHE A 212 -2.74 17.28 6.74
N VAL A 213 -2.60 18.01 5.65
CA VAL A 213 -2.89 19.45 5.59
C VAL A 213 -4.02 19.79 4.61
N GLU A 214 -4.39 18.85 3.74
CA GLU A 214 -5.48 19.02 2.79
C GLU A 214 -6.19 17.68 2.60
N ILE A 215 -7.52 17.65 2.72
CA ILE A 215 -8.35 16.49 2.35
C ILE A 215 -9.44 16.99 1.41
N ASN A 216 -9.38 16.57 0.14
CA ASN A 216 -10.21 17.05 -0.95
C ASN A 216 -10.20 18.59 -1.04
N GLN A 217 -11.33 19.23 -0.81
CA GLN A 217 -11.48 20.69 -0.82
C GLN A 217 -11.14 21.37 0.52
N PHE A 218 -10.86 20.61 1.57
CA PHE A 218 -10.73 21.13 2.92
C PHE A 218 -9.26 21.25 3.34
N GLN A 219 -8.90 22.42 3.88
CA GLN A 219 -7.63 22.63 4.59
C GLN A 219 -7.76 22.11 6.02
N VAL A 220 -6.81 21.28 6.45
CA VAL A 220 -6.84 20.55 7.73
C VAL A 220 -5.44 20.53 8.37
N GLU A 221 -5.31 19.88 9.53
CA GLU A 221 -4.08 19.69 10.30
C GLU A 221 -4.25 18.41 11.13
N VAL A 222 -4.28 17.27 10.45
CA VAL A 222 -4.60 15.97 11.06
C VAL A 222 -3.32 15.20 11.31
N VAL A 223 -3.17 14.66 12.51
CA VAL A 223 -2.14 13.67 12.81
C VAL A 223 -2.46 12.37 12.07
N SER A 224 -1.55 11.89 11.21
CA SER A 224 -1.80 10.72 10.37
C SER A 224 -1.56 9.40 11.10
N GLU A 225 -2.24 9.17 12.22
CA GLU A 225 -2.09 7.97 13.03
C GLU A 225 -3.40 7.56 13.69
N GLY A 226 -3.46 6.29 14.11
CA GLY A 226 -4.56 5.77 14.90
C GLY A 226 -5.87 5.69 14.13
N GLN A 227 -6.96 5.68 14.89
CA GLN A 227 -8.31 5.51 14.36
C GLN A 227 -9.04 6.84 14.34
N MET A 228 -9.78 7.08 13.26
CA MET A 228 -10.53 8.31 13.10
C MET A 228 -11.85 8.09 12.37
N ILE A 229 -12.81 8.97 12.63
CA ILE A 229 -13.97 9.14 11.77
C ILE A 229 -13.88 10.42 10.97
N LEU A 230 -14.28 10.32 9.71
CA LEU A 230 -14.57 11.43 8.85
C LEU A 230 -16.08 11.55 8.71
N ILE A 231 -16.60 12.72 9.03
CA ILE A 231 -18.01 13.05 8.93
C ILE A 231 -18.13 14.23 7.97
N ASP A 232 -18.72 13.98 6.80
CA ASP A 232 -19.19 15.05 5.94
C ASP A 232 -20.55 15.52 6.45
N ASN A 233 -20.69 16.81 6.73
CA ASN A 233 -21.91 17.37 7.29
C ASN A 233 -22.30 18.70 6.64
N VAL A 234 -23.54 19.12 6.83
CA VAL A 234 -23.96 20.49 6.50
C VAL A 234 -23.52 21.44 7.61
N ASP A 235 -22.86 22.56 7.26
CA ASP A 235 -22.38 23.55 8.23
C ASP A 235 -23.55 24.37 8.81
N ARG A 236 -24.20 23.86 9.88
CA ARG A 236 -25.23 24.58 10.63
C ARG A 236 -25.05 24.46 12.15
N PRO A 237 -25.60 25.41 12.94
CA PRO A 237 -25.53 25.35 14.40
C PRO A 237 -26.10 24.04 14.95
N GLY A 238 -25.40 23.47 15.94
CA GLY A 238 -25.84 22.27 16.67
C GLY A 238 -25.24 20.95 16.17
N VAL A 239 -24.70 20.87 14.95
CA VAL A 239 -24.19 19.61 14.39
C VAL A 239 -23.02 19.04 15.20
N ILE A 240 -22.00 19.85 15.50
CA ILE A 240 -20.85 19.41 16.30
C ILE A 240 -21.29 18.96 17.70
N GLY A 241 -22.20 19.70 18.33
CA GLY A 241 -22.74 19.36 19.64
C GLY A 241 -23.51 18.04 19.63
N MET A 242 -24.30 17.80 18.58
CA MET A 242 -25.02 16.54 18.37
C MET A 242 -24.04 15.37 18.22
N VAL A 243 -22.99 15.50 17.41
CA VAL A 243 -21.99 14.43 17.23
C VAL A 243 -21.30 14.13 18.57
N GLY A 244 -20.84 15.15 19.27
CA GLY A 244 -20.22 14.99 20.59
C GLY A 244 -21.16 14.34 21.61
N GLN A 245 -22.46 14.69 21.58
CA GLN A 245 -23.46 14.09 22.44
C GLN A 245 -23.68 12.60 22.14
N ILE A 246 -23.79 12.22 20.86
CA ILE A 246 -23.95 10.82 20.46
C ILE A 246 -22.74 10.00 20.92
N LEU A 247 -21.52 10.49 20.68
CA LEU A 247 -20.30 9.81 21.10
C LEU A 247 -20.23 9.67 22.63
N GLY A 248 -20.48 10.75 23.37
CA GLY A 248 -20.46 10.74 24.84
C GLY A 248 -21.54 9.83 25.47
N GLN A 249 -22.73 9.75 24.88
CA GLN A 249 -23.79 8.85 25.36
C GLN A 249 -23.43 7.35 25.20
N HIS A 250 -22.47 7.05 24.33
CA HIS A 250 -21.98 5.69 24.09
C HIS A 250 -20.57 5.46 24.65
N ASP A 251 -20.12 6.34 25.58
CA ASP A 251 -18.83 6.25 26.25
C ASP A 251 -17.62 6.23 25.29
N VAL A 252 -17.74 6.98 24.19
CA VAL A 252 -16.67 7.13 23.20
C VAL A 252 -15.88 8.40 23.48
N ASN A 253 -14.62 8.26 23.87
CA ASN A 253 -13.71 9.38 24.08
C ASN A 253 -13.25 10.00 22.75
N ILE A 254 -13.00 11.31 22.76
CA ILE A 254 -12.48 12.08 21.62
C ILE A 254 -11.03 12.46 21.93
N ALA A 255 -10.08 11.80 21.29
CA ALA A 255 -8.66 12.09 21.47
C ALA A 255 -8.25 13.40 20.78
N ARG A 256 -8.80 13.63 19.58
CA ARG A 256 -8.55 14.82 18.76
C ARG A 256 -9.80 15.15 17.97
N MET A 257 -10.04 16.44 17.73
CA MET A 257 -11.14 16.89 16.89
C MET A 257 -10.65 18.00 15.98
N GLN A 258 -11.00 17.91 14.70
CA GLN A 258 -10.75 18.96 13.73
C GLN A 258 -12.00 19.21 12.89
N CYS A 259 -12.31 20.49 12.71
CA CYS A 259 -13.40 20.94 11.86
C CYS A 259 -12.81 21.76 10.73
N ALA A 260 -13.08 21.36 9.50
CA ALA A 260 -12.83 22.18 8.33
C ALA A 260 -14.17 22.51 7.66
N ARG A 261 -14.30 23.76 7.23
CA ARG A 261 -15.52 24.27 6.60
C ARG A 261 -15.19 24.78 5.21
N GLY A 262 -16.07 24.52 4.26
CA GLY A 262 -16.10 25.28 3.02
C GLY A 262 -16.73 26.65 3.25
N GLU A 263 -17.42 27.16 2.23
CA GLU A 263 -18.24 28.36 2.37
C GLU A 263 -19.34 28.18 3.43
N ARG A 264 -19.80 29.29 4.02
CA ARG A 264 -20.81 29.27 5.07
C ARG A 264 -22.14 28.73 4.54
N GLY A 265 -22.64 27.67 5.18
CA GLY A 265 -23.86 26.97 4.78
C GLY A 265 -23.65 25.85 3.75
N ALA A 266 -22.40 25.61 3.31
CA ALA A 266 -22.04 24.49 2.46
C ALA A 266 -21.62 23.25 3.28
N SER A 267 -20.92 22.30 2.66
CA SER A 267 -20.36 21.13 3.33
C SER A 267 -19.24 21.52 4.30
N ALA A 268 -19.18 20.84 5.43
CA ALA A 268 -18.05 20.81 6.35
C ALA A 268 -17.54 19.36 6.51
N LEU A 269 -16.29 19.24 6.90
CA LEU A 269 -15.63 17.99 7.25
C LEU A 269 -15.25 18.03 8.73
N LEU A 270 -15.82 17.12 9.50
CA LEU A 270 -15.46 16.87 10.89
C LEU A 270 -14.63 15.60 10.98
N ILE A 271 -13.45 15.71 11.56
CA ILE A 271 -12.50 14.62 11.74
C ILE A 271 -12.31 14.42 13.23
N ILE A 272 -12.58 13.21 13.72
CA ILE A 272 -12.48 12.87 15.13
C ILE A 272 -11.54 11.69 15.28
N GLY A 273 -10.42 11.90 15.98
CA GLY A 273 -9.52 10.84 16.42
C GLY A 273 -10.08 10.14 17.65
N LEU A 274 -10.01 8.81 17.64
CA LEU A 274 -10.62 7.92 18.62
C LEU A 274 -9.55 7.02 19.26
N ASP A 275 -9.80 6.62 20.49
CA ASP A 275 -8.93 5.67 21.21
C ASP A 275 -9.18 4.20 20.79
N ALA A 276 -10.38 3.92 20.25
CA ALA A 276 -10.83 2.60 19.85
C ALA A 276 -11.85 2.66 18.69
N PRO A 277 -12.11 1.55 17.97
CA PRO A 277 -13.02 1.57 16.84
C PRO A 277 -14.45 1.82 17.32
N LEU A 278 -15.21 2.60 16.55
CA LEU A 278 -16.63 2.79 16.84
C LEU A 278 -17.43 1.52 16.61
N ALA A 279 -18.29 1.20 17.58
CA ALA A 279 -19.27 0.14 17.41
C ALA A 279 -20.19 0.46 16.20
N PRO A 280 -20.56 -0.55 15.38
CA PRO A 280 -21.44 -0.36 14.22
C PRO A 280 -22.77 0.33 14.55
N THR A 281 -23.27 0.14 15.77
CA THR A 281 -24.48 0.79 16.28
C THR A 281 -24.34 2.31 16.30
N VAL A 282 -23.22 2.84 16.80
CA VAL A 282 -22.96 4.28 16.92
C VAL A 282 -22.75 4.90 15.54
N LEU A 283 -22.02 4.23 14.65
CA LEU A 283 -21.86 4.67 13.26
C LEU A 283 -23.21 4.81 12.54
N ASN A 284 -24.11 3.86 12.76
CA ASN A 284 -25.45 3.90 12.17
C ASN A 284 -26.34 4.99 12.78
N LEU A 285 -26.14 5.37 14.04
CA LEU A 285 -26.83 6.52 14.63
C LEU A 285 -26.38 7.82 13.95
N LEU A 286 -25.07 8.03 13.83
CA LEU A 286 -24.51 9.21 13.16
C LEU A 286 -25.01 9.32 11.71
N LYS A 287 -25.03 8.22 10.95
CA LYS A 287 -25.52 8.20 9.56
C LYS A 287 -27.01 8.51 9.40
N LYS A 288 -27.83 8.36 10.44
CA LYS A 288 -29.27 8.63 10.38
C LYS A 288 -29.61 10.09 10.65
N GLU A 289 -28.68 10.87 11.18
CA GLU A 289 -28.89 12.27 11.49
C GLU A 289 -29.06 13.07 10.19
N LYS A 290 -30.08 13.94 10.15
CA LYS A 290 -30.47 14.71 8.95
C LYS A 290 -29.35 15.58 8.36
N ASP A 291 -28.33 15.79 9.17
CA ASP A 291 -27.28 16.77 9.04
C ASP A 291 -25.96 16.17 8.55
N ILE A 292 -25.90 14.84 8.56
CA ILE A 292 -24.73 14.07 8.23
C ILE A 292 -24.92 13.54 6.81
N LEU A 293 -24.02 13.94 5.93
CA LEU A 293 -23.99 13.55 4.52
C LEU A 293 -23.29 12.20 4.36
N SER A 294 -22.20 11.99 5.11
CA SER A 294 -21.44 10.75 5.08
C SER A 294 -20.71 10.53 6.41
N VAL A 295 -20.46 9.26 6.75
CA VAL A 295 -19.59 8.87 7.88
C VAL A 295 -18.71 7.73 7.43
N ARG A 296 -17.39 7.91 7.50
CA ARG A 296 -16.39 6.88 7.18
C ARG A 296 -15.45 6.69 8.36
N MET A 297 -15.22 5.42 8.73
CA MET A 297 -14.13 5.04 9.63
C MET A 297 -12.85 4.91 8.82
N VAL A 298 -11.75 5.39 9.38
CA VAL A 298 -10.40 5.22 8.82
C VAL A 298 -9.48 4.72 9.91
N ASP A 299 -8.67 3.72 9.57
CA ASP A 299 -7.66 3.13 10.44
C ASP A 299 -6.26 3.27 9.81
N LEU A 300 -5.38 3.99 10.50
CA LEU A 300 -3.97 4.20 10.15
C LEU A 300 -3.00 3.56 11.16
N SER A 301 -3.48 2.66 12.02
CA SER A 301 -2.66 1.88 12.96
C SER A 301 -1.82 0.80 12.28
#